data_AF-A0A3M1ARQ3-F1
#
_entry.id   AF-A0A3M1ARQ3-F1
#
_cell.length_a   1.000
_cell.length_b   1.000
_cell.length_c   1.000
_cell.angle_alpha   90.00
_cell.angle_beta   90.00
_cell.angle_gamma   90.00
#
_symmetry.space_group_name_H-M   'P 1'
#
loop_
_entity.id
_entity.type
_entity.pdbx_description
1 polymer ?
#
loop_
_entity_poly.entity_id
_entity_poly.type
_entity_poly.pdbx_seq_one_letter_code
_entity_poly.pdbx_strand_id
1 'polypeptide(L)' 'HRMAYLGESVEEAANFVINKKLVEKGGSGGLIAMDAKGNVAMPFNTEGMYRGYARPGERVVKIYGE' A
#
# COMPACT_ATOMS: atom_id res chain seq x y z
N HIS A 1 2.60 12.84 5.50
CA HIS A 1 3.25 14.05 4.93
C HIS A 1 3.53 13.97 3.44
N ARG A 2 3.91 12.82 2.86
CA ARG A 2 4.20 12.73 1.41
C ARG A 2 3.03 13.17 0.54
N MET A 3 1.83 12.62 0.73
CA MET A 3 0.64 13.08 0.00
C MET A 3 0.32 14.56 0.27
N ALA A 4 0.29 14.97 1.55
CA ALA A 4 -0.13 16.32 1.94
C ALA A 4 0.86 17.45 1.53
N TYR A 5 2.17 17.15 1.47
CA TYR A 5 3.21 18.17 1.26
C TYR A 5 3.98 17.99 -0.05
N LEU A 6 4.04 16.77 -0.60
CA LEU A 6 4.70 16.48 -1.89
C LEU A 6 3.68 16.25 -3.02
N GLY A 7 2.38 16.20 -2.72
CA GLY A 7 1.33 15.98 -3.71
C GLY A 7 1.28 14.57 -4.30
N GLU A 8 2.01 13.62 -3.70
CA GLU A 8 2.06 12.23 -4.16
C GLU A 8 0.71 11.51 -4.03
N SER A 9 0.49 10.53 -4.89
CA SER A 9 -0.61 9.57 -4.77
C SER A 9 -0.44 8.68 -3.53
N VAL A 10 -1.55 8.04 -3.10
CA VAL A 10 -1.50 7.06 -2.01
C VAL A 10 -0.61 5.87 -2.35
N GLU A 11 -0.53 5.49 -3.62
CA GLU A 11 0.32 4.41 -4.10
C GLU A 11 1.81 4.75 -3.99
N GLU A 12 2.23 5.92 -4.49
CA GLU A 12 3.63 6.39 -4.39
C GLU A 12 4.06 6.54 -2.93
N ALA A 13 3.21 7.16 -2.11
CA ALA A 13 3.49 7.38 -0.70
C ALA A 13 3.60 6.05 0.06
N ALA A 14 2.68 5.11 -0.16
CA ALA A 14 2.68 3.80 0.48
C ALA A 14 3.87 2.94 0.03
N ASN A 15 4.18 2.94 -1.28
CA ASN A 15 5.33 2.24 -1.83
C ASN A 15 6.64 2.76 -1.24
N PHE A 16 6.80 4.07 -1.11
CA PHE A 16 7.99 4.64 -0.48
C PHE A 16 8.14 4.19 0.98
N VAL A 17 7.04 4.16 1.73
CA VAL A 17 7.07 3.75 3.14
C VAL A 17 7.49 2.29 3.28
N ILE A 18 6.87 1.39 2.51
CA ILE A 18 7.13 -0.05 2.60
C ILE A 18 8.49 -0.43 2.01
N ASN A 19 8.81 0.04 0.80
CA ASN A 19 9.97 -0.43 0.05
C ASN A 19 11.25 0.37 0.30
N LYS A 20 11.17 1.52 0.98
CA LYS A 20 12.35 2.30 1.37
C LYS A 20 12.43 2.51 2.87
N LYS A 21 11.51 3.29 3.44
CA LYS A 21 11.61 3.73 4.84
C LYS A 21 11.58 2.58 5.85
N LEU A 22 10.78 1.54 5.60
CA LEU A 22 10.70 0.36 6.46
C LEU A 22 11.94 -0.52 6.30
N VAL A 23 12.40 -0.72 5.06
CA VAL A 23 13.61 -1.49 4.74
C VAL A 23 14.85 -0.86 5.36
N GLU A 24 15.01 0.46 5.28
CA GLU A 24 16.12 1.21 5.91
C GLU A 24 16.18 1.03 7.43
N LYS A 25 15.06 0.64 8.05
CA LYS A 25 14.97 0.33 9.48
C LYS A 25 15.08 -1.17 9.80
N GLY A 26 15.40 -1.99 8.81
CA GLY A 26 15.46 -3.45 8.95
C GLY A 26 14.10 -4.12 9.12
N GLY A 27 13.01 -3.45 8.76
CA GLY A 27 11.65 -3.97 8.89
C GLY A 27 11.14 -4.63 7.61
N SER A 28 10.24 -5.60 7.79
CA SER A 28 9.39 -6.16 6.74
C SER A 28 7.92 -6.06 7.13
N GLY A 29 7.04 -5.95 6.15
CA GLY A 29 5.61 -5.87 6.35
C GLY A 29 4.88 -5.34 5.11
N GLY A 30 3.63 -4.95 5.33
CA GLY A 30 2.80 -4.31 4.33
C GLY A 30 1.75 -3.44 4.99
N LEU A 31 1.05 -2.67 4.16
CA LEU A 31 -0.06 -1.85 4.61
C LEU A 31 -1.15 -1.80 3.54
N ILE A 32 -2.37 -1.49 3.97
CA ILE A 32 -3.50 -1.17 3.11
C ILE A 32 -3.84 0.28 3.35
N ALA A 33 -3.88 1.07 2.28
CA ALA A 33 -4.23 2.49 2.34
C ALA A 33 -5.25 2.83 1.25
N MET A 34 -6.10 3.81 1.55
CA MET A 34 -7.05 4.38 0.60
C MET A 34 -7.07 5.90 0.74
N ASP A 35 -7.12 6.61 -0.37
CA ASP A 35 -7.26 8.07 -0.36
C ASP A 35 -8.74 8.54 -0.39
N ALA A 36 -8.95 9.84 -0.27
CA ALA A 36 -10.29 10.44 -0.30
C ALA A 36 -11.03 10.29 -1.65
N LYS A 37 -10.32 9.88 -2.72
CA LYS A 37 -10.90 9.60 -4.04
C LYS A 37 -11.22 8.11 -4.22
N GLY A 38 -10.94 7.27 -3.22
CA GLY A 38 -11.16 5.83 -3.27
C GLY A 38 -10.07 5.05 -4.02
N ASN A 39 -8.91 5.66 -4.30
CA ASN A 39 -7.75 4.92 -4.81
C ASN A 39 -7.18 4.06 -3.69
N VAL A 40 -6.87 2.79 -3.98
CA VAL A 40 -6.40 1.82 -2.99
C VAL A 40 -4.96 1.42 -3.31
N ALA A 41 -4.09 1.44 -2.30
CA ALA A 41 -2.72 0.93 -2.37
C ALA A 41 -2.54 -0.18 -1.34
N MET A 42 -1.94 -1.30 -1.75
CA MET A 42 -1.66 -2.43 -0.86
C MET A 42 -0.22 -2.97 -0.98
N PRO A 43 0.82 -2.11 -0.84
CA PRO A 43 2.20 -2.56 -0.94
C PRO A 43 2.62 -3.40 0.28
N PHE A 44 3.50 -4.37 0.02
CA PHE A 44 4.15 -5.20 1.03
C PHE A 44 5.51 -5.65 0.49
N ASN A 45 6.44 -5.94 1.39
CA ASN A 45 7.77 -6.46 1.06
C ASN A 45 8.06 -7.82 1.74
N THR A 46 7.03 -8.44 2.33
CA THR A 46 7.05 -9.82 2.84
C THR A 46 6.82 -10.82 1.71
N GLU A 47 7.03 -12.11 1.98
CA GLU A 47 6.74 -13.20 1.03
C GLU A 47 5.26 -13.22 0.58
N GLY A 48 4.36 -12.75 1.45
CA GLY A 48 2.96 -12.57 1.14
C GLY A 48 2.27 -11.61 2.11
N MET A 49 1.11 -11.13 1.69
CA MET A 49 0.18 -10.35 2.49
C MET A 49 -1.26 -10.72 2.09
N TYR A 50 -1.97 -11.40 3.00
CA TYR A 50 -3.42 -11.57 2.93
C TYR A 50 -4.08 -10.20 2.92
N ARG A 51 -4.71 -9.85 1.80
CA ARG A 51 -5.26 -8.51 1.57
C ARG A 51 -6.46 -8.54 0.66
N GLY A 52 -7.29 -7.53 0.78
CA GLY A 52 -8.41 -7.34 -0.13
C GLY A 52 -9.07 -6.00 0.07
N TYR A 53 -9.86 -5.61 -0.91
CA TYR A 53 -10.72 -4.44 -0.84
C TYR A 53 -12.02 -4.70 -1.60
N ALA A 54 -13.03 -3.89 -1.32
CA ALA A 54 -14.30 -3.93 -2.01
C ALA A 54 -14.78 -2.51 -2.31
N ARG A 55 -15.37 -2.32 -3.49
CA ARG A 55 -16.09 -1.12 -3.92
C ARG A 55 -17.30 -1.55 -4.77
N PRO A 56 -18.27 -0.67 -5.06
CA PRO A 56 -19.41 -1.04 -5.89
C PRO A 56 -18.95 -1.69 -7.21
N GLY A 57 -19.39 -2.92 -7.46
CA GLY A 57 -19.04 -3.69 -8.66
C GLY A 57 -17.67 -4.38 -8.65
N GLU A 58 -16.87 -4.25 -7.59
CA GLU A 58 -15.53 -4.85 -7.54
C GLU A 58 -15.15 -5.36 -6.16
N ARG A 59 -14.58 -6.57 -6.13
CA ARG A 59 -14.02 -7.17 -4.92
C ARG A 59 -12.72 -7.88 -5.28
N VAL A 60 -11.66 -7.55 -4.55
CA VAL A 60 -10.32 -8.11 -4.77
C VAL A 60 -9.88 -8.80 -3.49
N VAL A 61 -9.35 -10.02 -3.64
CA VAL A 61 -8.67 -10.77 -2.56
C VAL A 61 -7.36 -11.31 -3.14
N LYS A 62 -6.25 -11.04 -2.47
CA LYS A 62 -4.89 -11.47 -2.85
C LYS A 62 -4.15 -11.97 -1.62
N ILE A 63 -3.16 -12.85 -1.82
CA ILE A 63 -2.35 -13.42 -0.74
C ILE A 63 -0.87 -13.21 -1.02
N TYR A 64 -0.39 -13.58 -2.20
CA TYR A 64 1.02 -13.44 -2.56
C TYR A 64 1.28 -12.19 -3.40
N GLY A 65 2.55 -11.95 -3.74
CA GLY A 65 2.92 -11.11 -4.90
C GLY A 65 2.28 -11.73 -6.12
N GLU A 66 1.63 -10.91 -6.94
CA GLU A 66 1.39 -11.35 -8.31
C GLU A 66 2.73 -11.55 -9.02
#